data_AF-A0A950XMW7-F1
#
_entry.id   AF-A0A950XMW7-F1
#
_cell.length_a   1.000
_cell.length_b   1.000
_cell.length_c   1.000
_cell.angle_alpha   90.00
_cell.angle_beta   90.00
_cell.angle_gamma   90.00
#
_symmetry.space_group_name_H-M   'P 1'
#
loop_
_entity.id
_entity.type
_entity.pdbx_description
1 polymer ?
#
loop_
_entity_poly.entity_id
_entity_poly.type
_entity_poly.pdbx_seq_one_letter_code
_entity_poly.pdbx_strand_id
1 'polypeptide(L)' 'MTVRVTDARPAPEADQLLDGLNPQQRKAILHEGSPLLIVAGAGSGKTAVLTRR' A
#
# COMPACT_ATOMS: atom_id res chain seq x y z
N MET A 1 37.58 -11.23 -4.11
CA MET A 1 36.18 -11.67 -4.27
C MET A 1 35.33 -10.73 -3.43
N THR A 2 34.80 -9.67 -4.05
CA THR A 2 34.11 -8.59 -3.33
C THR A 2 32.61 -8.75 -3.55
N VAL A 3 31.88 -9.08 -2.48
CA VAL A 3 30.42 -9.19 -2.51
C VAL A 3 29.84 -7.78 -2.59
N ARG A 4 29.11 -7.47 -3.66
CA ARG A 4 28.28 -6.27 -3.72
C ARG A 4 27.04 -6.51 -2.88
N VAL A 5 26.92 -5.79 -1.76
CA VAL A 5 25.64 -5.67 -1.06
C VAL A 5 24.72 -4.90 -1.99
N THR A 6 23.69 -5.56 -2.52
CA THR A 6 22.60 -4.87 -3.23
C THR A 6 21.89 -3.98 -2.24
N ASP A 7 21.82 -2.69 -2.53
CA ASP A 7 21.06 -1.71 -1.75
C ASP A 7 19.57 -2.08 -1.80
N ALA A 8 19.11 -2.79 -0.76
CA ALA A 8 17.71 -3.12 -0.60
C ALA A 8 17.01 -1.88 -0.06
N ARG A 9 16.16 -1.25 -0.89
CA ARG A 9 15.32 -0.14 -0.43
C ARG A 9 14.54 -0.61 0.81
N PRO A 10 14.62 0.09 1.95
CA PRO A 10 13.85 -0.28 3.12
C PRO A 10 12.36 -0.24 2.76
N ALA A 11 11.61 -1.24 3.24
CA ALA A 11 10.16 -1.24 3.09
C ALA A 11 9.60 0.02 3.78
N PRO A 12 8.57 0.67 3.20
CA PRO A 12 7.93 1.80 3.86
C PRO A 12 7.38 1.36 5.22
N GLU A 13 7.57 2.20 6.23
CA GLU A 13 6.98 1.99 7.55
C GLU A 13 5.45 1.98 7.41
N ALA A 14 4.77 1.11 8.16
CA ALA A 14 3.32 0.92 8.02
C ALA A 14 2.52 2.23 8.18
N ASP A 15 3.00 3.14 9.02
CA ASP A 15 2.38 4.45 9.22
C ASP A 15 2.43 5.31 7.94
N GLN A 16 3.53 5.26 7.19
CA GLN A 16 3.69 6.00 5.92
C GLN A 16 2.72 5.50 4.84
N LEU A 17 2.36 4.21 4.85
CA LEU A 17 1.39 3.65 3.91
C LEU A 17 -0.03 4.17 4.15
N LEU A 18 -0.36 4.46 5.41
CA LEU A 18 -1.69 4.88 5.83
C LEU A 18 -1.90 6.39 5.78
N ASP A 19 -0.84 7.18 5.65
CA ASP A 19 -0.90 8.63 5.64
C ASP A 19 -1.74 9.22 4.50
N GLY A 20 -2.58 10.20 4.86
CA GLY A 20 -3.48 10.88 3.93
C GLY A 20 -4.66 10.04 3.43
N LEU A 21 -4.82 8.79 3.88
CA LEU A 21 -5.92 7.93 3.47
C LEU A 21 -7.19 8.19 4.27
N ASN A 22 -8.32 8.14 3.57
CA ASN A 22 -9.64 8.12 4.20
C ASN A 22 -9.89 6.75 4.90
N PRO A 23 -10.91 6.64 5.77
CA PRO A 23 -11.15 5.40 6.52
C PRO A 23 -11.41 4.16 5.65
N GLN A 24 -12.04 4.31 4.48
CA GLN A 24 -12.31 3.19 3.58
C GLN A 24 -11.04 2.70 2.88
N GLN A 25 -10.17 3.64 2.48
CA GLN A 25 -8.87 3.34 1.87
C GLN A 25 -7.93 2.67 2.89
N ARG A 26 -7.93 3.12 4.16
CA ARG A 26 -7.17 2.47 5.25
C ARG A 26 -7.63 1.03 5.47
N LYS A 27 -8.95 0.81 5.55
CA LYS A 27 -9.53 -0.53 5.65
C LYS A 27 -9.15 -1.42 4.47
N ALA A 28 -9.10 -0.85 3.27
CA ALA A 28 -8.59 -1.56 2.12
C ALA A 28 -7.13 -1.98 2.37
N ILE A 29 -6.20 -1.06 2.60
CA ILE A 29 -4.76 -1.39 2.79
C ILE A 29 -4.54 -2.45 3.89
N LEU A 30 -5.24 -2.33 5.02
CA LEU A 30 -5.12 -3.23 6.17
C LEU A 30 -5.85 -4.58 6.01
N HIS A 31 -6.56 -4.80 4.91
CA HIS A 31 -7.32 -6.04 4.70
C HIS A 31 -6.39 -7.20 4.36
N GLU A 32 -6.49 -8.29 5.13
CA GLU A 32 -5.71 -9.52 4.98
C GLU A 32 -6.60 -10.77 4.97
N GLY A 33 -6.08 -11.89 4.48
CA GLY A 33 -6.66 -13.23 4.66
C GLY A 33 -7.74 -13.68 3.66
N SER A 34 -8.46 -12.76 3.00
CA SER A 34 -9.48 -13.12 2.01
C SER A 34 -9.51 -12.17 0.79
N PRO A 35 -10.07 -12.59 -0.36
CA PRO A 35 -10.29 -11.66 -1.47
C PRO A 35 -11.19 -10.48 -1.08
N LEU A 36 -10.80 -9.27 -1.47
CA LEU A 36 -11.56 -8.04 -1.23
C LEU A 36 -12.04 -7.44 -2.55
N LEU A 37 -13.34 -7.20 -2.67
CA LEU A 37 -13.91 -6.39 -3.74
C LEU A 37 -13.99 -4.92 -3.29
N ILE A 38 -13.35 -4.03 -4.04
CA ILE A 38 -13.45 -2.58 -3.83
C ILE A 38 -14.23 -1.97 -4.99
N VAL A 39 -15.39 -1.38 -4.68
CA VAL A 39 -16.17 -0.60 -5.64
C VAL A 39 -15.91 0.88 -5.35
N ALA A 40 -15.38 1.61 -6.33
CA ALA A 40 -15.07 3.01 -6.16
C ALA A 40 -15.34 3.82 -7.44
N GLY A 41 -15.86 5.02 -7.29
CA GLY A 41 -16.18 5.93 -8.39
C GLY A 41 -14.94 6.44 -9.15
N ALA A 42 -15.17 7.29 -10.16
CA ALA A 42 -14.10 8.04 -10.81
C ALA A 42 -13.40 8.97 -9.79
N GLY A 43 -12.09 9.17 -9.93
CA GLY A 43 -11.32 10.08 -9.05
C GLY A 43 -11.11 9.63 -7.60
N SER A 44 -11.58 8.44 -7.20
CA SER A 44 -11.52 7.94 -5.81
C SER A 44 -10.13 7.57 -5.27
N GLY A 45 -9.08 7.73 -6.07
CA GLY A 45 -7.71 7.36 -5.69
C GLY A 45 -7.40 5.86 -5.68
N LYS A 46 -8.21 5.01 -6.35
CA LYS A 46 -8.02 3.54 -6.40
C LYS A 46 -6.61 3.10 -6.83
N THR A 47 -5.98 3.76 -7.80
CA THR A 47 -4.59 3.46 -8.19
C THR A 47 -3.61 3.74 -7.05
N ALA A 48 -3.74 4.90 -6.39
CA ALA A 48 -2.86 5.26 -5.27
C ALA A 48 -2.99 4.29 -4.10
N VAL A 49 -4.17 3.71 -3.88
CA VAL A 49 -4.40 2.67 -2.87
C VAL A 49 -3.74 1.35 -3.28
N LEU A 50 -3.84 0.93 -4.54
CA LEU A 50 -3.26 -0.33 -5.02
C LEU A 50 -1.74 -0.33 -5.08
N THR A 51 -1.10 0.84 -5.29
CA THR A 51 0.36 0.96 -5.37
C THR A 51 1.05 1.13 -4.01
N ARG A 52 0.30 1.26 -2.92
CA ARG A 52 0.80 1.43 -1.54
C ARG A 52 0.77 0.13 -0.72
N ARG A 53 0.46 -1.01 -1.33
CA ARG A 53 0.52 -2.32 -0.67
C ARG A 53 1.76 -3.09 -1.05
#